data_AF-A0A7V2KUF6-F1
#
_entry.id   AF-A0A7V2KUF6-F1
#
_cell.length_a   1.000
_cell.length_b   1.000
_cell.length_c   1.000
_cell.angle_alpha   90.00
_cell.angle_beta   90.00
_cell.angle_gamma   90.00
#
_symmetry.space_group_name_H-M   'P 1'
#
loop_
_entity.id
_entity.type
_entity.pdbx_description
1 polymer ?
#
loop_
_entity_poly.entity_id
_entity_poly.type
_entity_poly.pdbx_seq_one_letter_code
_entity_poly.pdbx_strand_id
1 'polypeptide(L)'
;MNNKKEPKIVPFLKDLMRRRRRLPSQLANDVGVSHPTVGRWLTGEDAPSTTSCRKLAAYSGVSVEEVLAMAGHLPEIKPVPAAEWPEFREYANTKYPDLLDEDVIIMIEDLIERRREKRLGKKTP
;
A
#
# COMPACT_ATOMS: atom_id res chain seq x y z
N MET A 1 -0.87 27.17 6.62
CA MET A 1 -1.55 26.72 5.39
C MET A 1 -1.77 25.22 5.49
N ASN A 2 -2.95 24.78 5.96
CA ASN A 2 -3.24 23.36 6.13
C ASN A 2 -3.70 22.79 4.78
N ASN A 3 -2.79 22.11 4.09
CA ASN A 3 -3.06 21.42 2.84
C ASN A 3 -3.94 20.18 3.15
N LYS A 4 -5.26 20.37 3.30
CA LYS A 4 -6.22 19.26 3.36
C LYS A 4 -6.18 18.57 2.00
N LYS A 5 -5.31 17.57 1.84
CA LYS A 5 -5.34 16.67 0.68
C LYS A 5 -6.70 15.98 0.66
N GLU A 6 -7.42 16.14 -0.44
CA GLU A 6 -8.73 15.51 -0.62
C GLU A 6 -8.61 13.98 -0.53
N PRO A 7 -9.53 13.31 0.16
CA PRO A 7 -9.53 11.86 0.26
C PRO A 7 -9.74 11.25 -1.13
N LYS A 8 -8.72 10.53 -1.62
CA LYS A 8 -8.73 9.85 -2.93
C LYS A 8 -9.71 8.67 -3.00
N ILE A 9 -10.36 8.35 -1.89
CA ILE A 9 -11.31 7.24 -1.80
C ILE A 9 -12.54 7.44 -2.69
N VAL A 10 -13.05 8.67 -2.84
CA VAL A 10 -14.25 8.95 -3.65
C VAL A 10 -14.05 8.59 -5.12
N PRO A 11 -13.02 9.10 -5.82
CA PRO A 11 -12.77 8.69 -7.21
C PRO A 11 -12.46 7.19 -7.33
N PHE A 12 -11.75 6.60 -6.36
CA PHE A 12 -11.52 5.16 -6.32
C PHE A 12 -12.83 4.35 -6.29
N LEU A 13 -13.77 4.70 -5.41
CA LEU A 13 -15.06 4.00 -5.31
C LEU A 13 -15.88 4.12 -6.60
N LYS A 14 -15.90 5.32 -7.22
CA LYS A 14 -16.58 5.55 -8.51
C LYS A 14 -15.96 4.70 -9.62
N ASP A 15 -14.65 4.63 -9.69
CA ASP A 15 -13.93 3.81 -10.66
C ASP A 15 -14.14 2.31 -10.44
N LEU A 16 -14.11 1.86 -9.17
CA LEU A 16 -14.40 0.48 -8.80
C LEU A 16 -15.81 0.06 -9.24
N MET A 17 -16.81 0.90 -8.96
CA MET A 17 -18.19 0.69 -9.39
C MET A 17 -18.32 0.63 -10.91
N ARG A 18 -17.66 1.54 -11.63
CA ARG A 18 -17.65 1.55 -13.10
C ARG A 18 -17.06 0.26 -13.67
N ARG A 19 -15.89 -0.15 -13.19
CA ARG A 19 -15.18 -1.37 -13.65
C ARG A 19 -15.98 -2.64 -13.38
N ARG A 20 -16.64 -2.71 -12.22
CA ARG A 20 -17.44 -3.87 -11.80
C ARG A 20 -18.91 -3.80 -12.28
N ARG A 21 -19.32 -2.71 -12.95
CA ARG A 21 -20.71 -2.42 -13.35
C ARG A 21 -21.70 -2.54 -12.18
N ARG A 22 -21.37 -1.89 -11.06
CA ARG A 22 -22.16 -1.91 -9.82
C ARG A 22 -22.74 -0.54 -9.49
N LEU A 23 -23.98 -0.56 -8.99
CA LEU A 23 -24.64 0.59 -8.35
C LEU A 23 -24.19 0.73 -6.88
N PRO A 24 -24.35 1.91 -6.25
CA PRO A 24 -23.97 2.10 -4.84
C PRO A 24 -24.59 1.08 -3.88
N SER A 25 -25.87 0.73 -4.09
CA SER A 25 -26.59 -0.27 -3.29
C SER A 25 -26.02 -1.67 -3.45
N GLN A 26 -25.62 -2.04 -4.67
CA GLN A 26 -24.99 -3.32 -4.95
C GLN A 26 -23.59 -3.39 -4.36
N LEU A 27 -22.80 -2.30 -4.46
CA LEU A 27 -21.51 -2.22 -3.78
C LEU A 27 -21.65 -2.37 -2.27
N ALA A 28 -22.66 -1.74 -1.67
CA ALA A 28 -22.94 -1.84 -0.25
C ALA A 28 -23.20 -3.30 0.16
N ASN A 29 -24.03 -4.01 -0.62
CA ASN A 29 -24.31 -5.43 -0.41
C ASN A 29 -23.05 -6.30 -0.60
N ASP A 30 -22.30 -6.09 -1.69
CA ASP A 30 -21.11 -6.85 -2.03
C ASP A 30 -20.00 -6.70 -0.96
N VAL A 31 -19.88 -5.50 -0.36
CA VAL A 31 -18.91 -5.20 0.70
C VAL A 31 -19.46 -5.54 2.09
N GLY A 32 -20.77 -5.75 2.23
CA GLY A 32 -21.42 -6.02 3.53
C GLY A 32 -21.44 -4.79 4.45
N VAL A 33 -21.90 -3.66 3.92
CA VAL A 33 -22.18 -2.41 4.64
C VAL A 33 -23.54 -1.85 4.24
N SER A 34 -24.09 -0.90 4.99
CA SER A 34 -25.38 -0.30 4.64
C SER A 34 -25.28 0.66 3.45
N HIS A 35 -26.35 0.73 2.65
CA HIS A 35 -26.42 1.65 1.51
C HIS A 35 -26.17 3.13 1.87
N PRO A 36 -26.72 3.68 2.98
CA PRO A 36 -26.42 5.05 3.41
C PRO A 36 -24.93 5.28 3.70
N THR A 37 -24.22 4.28 4.21
CA THR A 37 -22.79 4.37 4.50
C THR A 37 -21.97 4.53 3.21
N VAL A 38 -22.28 3.75 2.16
CA VAL A 38 -21.64 3.95 0.85
C VAL A 38 -21.99 5.31 0.25
N GLY A 39 -23.23 5.77 0.43
CA GLY A 39 -23.66 7.11 0.01
C GLY A 39 -22.78 8.21 0.60
N ARG A 40 -22.56 8.20 1.93
CA ARG A 40 -21.69 9.16 2.62
C ARG A 40 -20.23 9.09 2.16
N TRP A 41 -19.73 7.90 1.84
CA TRP A 41 -18.39 7.76 1.27
C TRP A 41 -18.29 8.37 -0.13
N LEU A 42 -19.33 8.23 -0.97
CA LEU A 42 -19.33 8.75 -2.34
C LEU A 42 -19.50 10.27 -2.41
N THR A 43 -20.11 10.88 -1.40
CA THR A 43 -20.19 12.35 -1.25
C THR A 43 -18.96 12.94 -0.56
N GLY A 44 -18.13 12.10 0.08
CA GLY A 44 -17.00 12.54 0.89
C GLY A 44 -17.40 13.11 2.25
N GLU A 45 -18.66 12.94 2.66
CA GLU A 45 -19.15 13.33 3.99
C GLU A 45 -18.51 12.48 5.09
N ASP A 46 -18.20 11.22 4.79
CA ASP A 46 -17.54 10.28 5.70
C ASP A 46 -16.48 9.44 4.97
N ALA A 47 -15.53 8.90 5.72
CA ALA A 47 -14.50 8.00 5.21
C ALA A 47 -14.74 6.57 5.70
N PRO A 48 -14.45 5.53 4.88
CA PRO A 48 -14.56 4.16 5.34
C PRO A 48 -13.60 3.89 6.50
N SER A 49 -14.09 3.27 7.57
CA SER A 49 -13.26 2.80 8.69
C SER A 49 -12.16 1.84 8.23
N THR A 50 -11.16 1.58 9.08
CA THR A 50 -10.10 0.59 8.79
C THR A 50 -10.66 -0.81 8.48
N THR A 51 -11.72 -1.22 9.19
CA THR A 51 -12.45 -2.47 8.92
C THR A 51 -13.10 -2.46 7.54
N SER A 52 -13.79 -1.36 7.18
CA SER A 52 -14.40 -1.20 5.85
C SER A 52 -13.34 -1.14 4.75
N CYS A 53 -12.18 -0.54 4.99
CA CYS A 53 -11.05 -0.52 4.07
C CYS A 53 -10.54 -1.92 3.76
N ARG A 54 -10.43 -2.81 4.76
CA ARG A 54 -10.06 -4.21 4.53
C ARG A 54 -11.07 -4.94 3.65
N LYS A 55 -12.36 -4.71 3.87
CA LYS A 55 -13.42 -5.29 3.02
C LYS A 55 -13.36 -4.76 1.58
N LEU A 56 -13.13 -3.45 1.42
CA LEU A 56 -12.96 -2.82 0.11
C LEU A 56 -11.70 -3.32 -0.62
N ALA A 57 -10.60 -3.54 0.10
CA ALA A 57 -9.39 -4.13 -0.45
C ALA A 57 -9.64 -5.55 -0.97
N ALA A 58 -10.25 -6.41 -0.15
CA ALA A 58 -10.63 -7.76 -0.54
C ALA A 58 -11.57 -7.79 -1.75
N TYR A 59 -12.56 -6.88 -1.80
CA TYR A 59 -13.50 -6.79 -2.91
C TYR A 59 -12.88 -6.22 -4.20
N SER A 60 -12.02 -5.21 -4.08
CA SER A 60 -11.42 -4.52 -5.22
C SER A 60 -10.21 -5.25 -5.82
N GLY A 61 -9.48 -6.02 -5.01
CA GLY A 61 -8.18 -6.63 -5.37
C GLY A 61 -6.98 -5.69 -5.18
N VAL A 62 -7.20 -4.51 -4.59
CA VAL A 62 -6.16 -3.54 -4.21
C VAL A 62 -5.63 -3.87 -2.81
N SER A 63 -4.37 -3.53 -2.51
CA SER A 63 -3.82 -3.78 -1.17
C SER A 63 -4.57 -3.00 -0.09
N VAL A 64 -4.56 -3.52 1.14
CA VAL A 64 -5.23 -2.86 2.27
C VAL A 64 -4.57 -1.51 2.54
N GLU A 65 -3.26 -1.43 2.40
CA GLU A 65 -2.42 -0.26 2.61
C GLU A 65 -2.80 0.87 1.65
N GLU A 66 -2.98 0.57 0.36
CA GLU A 66 -3.42 1.54 -0.64
C GLU A 66 -4.82 2.06 -0.33
N VAL A 67 -5.77 1.20 0.04
CA VAL A 67 -7.14 1.62 0.39
C VAL A 67 -7.15 2.49 1.66
N LEU A 68 -6.36 2.10 2.68
CA LEU A 68 -6.18 2.88 3.90
C LEU A 68 -5.56 4.26 3.60
N ALA A 69 -4.57 4.33 2.71
CA ALA A 69 -3.98 5.60 2.30
C ALA A 69 -4.98 6.48 1.55
N MET A 70 -5.77 5.89 0.63
CA MET A 70 -6.83 6.63 -0.09
C MET A 70 -7.93 7.15 0.83
N ALA A 71 -8.26 6.40 1.89
CA ALA A 71 -9.21 6.78 2.92
C ALA A 71 -8.64 7.77 3.96
N GLY A 72 -7.34 8.07 3.91
CA GLY A 72 -6.67 9.01 4.82
C GLY A 72 -6.22 8.42 6.15
N HIS A 73 -6.27 7.08 6.32
CA HIS A 73 -5.80 6.39 7.53
C HIS A 73 -4.29 6.16 7.56
N LEU A 74 -3.64 6.22 6.39
CA LEU A 74 -2.19 6.11 6.26
C LEU A 74 -1.64 7.26 5.43
N PRO A 75 -0.41 7.73 5.71
CA PRO A 75 0.30 8.58 4.77
C PRO A 75 0.44 7.82 3.45
N GLU A 76 0.26 8.52 2.33
CA GLU A 76 0.46 7.97 0.99
C GLU A 76 1.91 7.47 0.88
N ILE A 77 2.11 6.16 1.01
CA ILE A 77 3.41 5.53 0.77
C ILE A 77 3.59 5.55 -0.74
N LYS A 78 4.26 6.59 -1.25
CA LYS A 78 4.86 6.47 -2.58
C LYS A 78 5.91 5.36 -2.44
N PRO A 79 5.81 4.24 -3.18
CA PRO A 79 6.91 3.30 -3.22
C PRO A 79 8.11 4.11 -3.72
N VAL A 80 9.11 4.27 -2.85
CA VAL A 80 10.41 4.82 -3.24
C VAL A 80 10.87 3.88 -4.36
N PRO A 81 10.97 4.37 -5.62
CA PRO A 81 11.44 3.55 -6.72
C PRO A 81 12.73 2.86 -6.28
N ALA A 82 12.93 1.58 -6.61
CA ALA A 82 14.15 0.88 -6.23
C ALA A 82 15.44 1.66 -6.64
N ALA A 83 15.34 2.52 -7.65
CA ALA A 83 16.39 3.43 -8.11
C ALA A 83 16.75 4.57 -7.14
N GLU A 84 15.93 4.87 -6.13
CA GLU A 84 16.17 5.90 -5.12
C GLU A 84 16.74 5.33 -3.81
N TRP A 85 16.85 4.00 -3.70
CA TRP A 85 17.52 3.39 -2.55
C TRP A 85 19.03 3.43 -2.78
N PRO A 86 19.82 3.97 -1.83
CA PRO A 86 21.27 3.84 -1.90
C PRO A 86 21.67 2.36 -1.85
N GLU A 87 22.84 2.03 -2.39
CA GLU A 87 23.41 0.70 -2.23
C GLU A 87 23.47 0.32 -0.74
N PHE A 88 23.27 -0.96 -0.41
CA PHE A 88 23.13 -1.40 0.99
C PHE A 88 24.26 -0.88 1.88
N ARG A 89 25.49 -0.93 1.37
CA ARG A 89 26.69 -0.38 2.01
C ARG A 89 26.60 1.09 2.35
N GLU A 90 26.13 1.92 1.43
CA GLU A 90 25.97 3.36 1.63
C GLU A 90 24.89 3.65 2.69
N TYR A 91 23.79 2.89 2.66
CA TYR A 91 22.76 2.96 3.71
C TYR A 91 23.30 2.56 5.09
N ALA A 92 23.99 1.43 5.18
CA ALA A 92 24.54 0.88 6.41
C ALA A 92 25.52 1.88 7.05
N ASN A 93 26.44 2.42 6.26
CA ASN A 93 27.40 3.43 6.70
C ASN A 93 26.73 4.71 7.20
N THR A 94 25.66 5.15 6.52
CA THR A 94 24.93 6.37 6.93
C THR A 94 24.14 6.15 8.22
N LYS A 95 23.50 4.99 8.36
CA LYS A 95 22.53 4.75 9.44
C LYS A 95 23.15 4.16 10.70
N TYR A 96 24.23 3.39 10.56
CA TYR A 96 24.85 2.60 11.62
C TYR A 96 26.38 2.67 11.62
N PRO A 97 26.99 3.87 11.57
CA PRO A 97 28.45 4.01 11.42
C PRO A 97 29.26 3.35 12.55
N ASP A 98 28.69 3.28 13.76
CA ASP A 98 29.39 2.76 14.95
C ASP A 98 29.05 1.29 15.28
N LEU A 99 28.14 0.67 14.53
CA LEU A 99 27.62 -0.67 14.82
C LEU A 99 27.91 -1.67 13.70
N LEU A 100 27.93 -1.22 12.46
CA LEU A 100 28.21 -2.07 11.30
C LEU A 100 29.59 -1.70 10.77
N ASP A 101 30.59 -2.50 11.14
CA ASP A 101 31.91 -2.41 10.54
C ASP A 101 31.92 -3.03 9.12
N GLU A 102 33.03 -2.82 8.43
CA GLU A 102 33.25 -3.24 7.05
C GLU A 102 33.07 -4.76 6.86
N ASP A 103 33.56 -5.56 7.81
CA ASP A 103 33.49 -7.03 7.73
C ASP A 103 32.05 -7.52 7.88
N VAL A 104 31.28 -6.91 8.80
CA VAL A 104 29.86 -7.22 8.99
C VAL A 104 29.04 -6.80 7.76
N ILE A 105 29.34 -5.64 7.16
CA ILE A 105 28.68 -5.19 5.93
C ILE A 105 28.92 -6.19 4.80
N ILE A 106 30.18 -6.59 4.56
CA ILE A 106 30.54 -7.57 3.52
C ILE A 106 29.82 -8.90 3.75
N MET A 107 29.78 -9.40 4.98
CA MET A 107 29.09 -10.64 5.33
C MET A 107 27.59 -10.56 5.00
N ILE A 108 26.94 -9.43 5.29
CA ILE A 108 25.52 -9.23 4.99
C ILE A 108 25.29 -9.13 3.48
N GLU A 109 26.15 -8.42 2.73
CA GLU A 109 26.08 -8.34 1.27
C GLU A 109 26.15 -9.72 0.62
N ASP A 110 27.13 -10.54 1.01
CA ASP A 110 27.29 -11.92 0.54
C ASP A 110 26.08 -12.79 0.91
N LEU A 111 25.51 -12.63 2.11
CA LEU A 111 24.30 -13.35 2.51
C LEU A 111 23.07 -12.94 1.67
N ILE A 112 22.93 -11.65 1.36
CA ILE A 112 21.87 -11.14 0.49
C ILE A 112 22.01 -11.74 -0.90
N GLU A 113 23.20 -11.73 -1.47
CA GLU A 113 23.45 -12.20 -2.83
C GLU A 113 23.18 -13.70 -2.96
N ARG A 114 23.70 -14.52 -2.05
CA ARG A 114 23.41 -15.96 -2.01
C ARG A 114 21.91 -16.27 -1.91
N ARG A 115 21.14 -15.44 -1.20
CA ARG A 115 19.68 -15.59 -1.11
C ARG A 115 18.97 -15.17 -2.39
N ARG A 116 19.46 -14.14 -3.10
CA ARG A 116 18.95 -13.73 -4.41
C ARG A 116 19.16 -14.82 -5.45
N GLU A 117 20.38 -15.35 -5.53
CA GLU A 117 20.73 -16.47 -6.41
C GLU A 117 19.84 -17.69 -6.14
N LYS A 118 19.66 -18.08 -4.87
CA LYS A 118 18.76 -19.18 -4.50
C LYS A 118 17.29 -18.92 -4.84
N ARG A 119 16.81 -17.67 -4.81
CA ARG A 119 15.44 -17.32 -5.24
C ARG A 119 15.29 -17.32 -6.76
N LEU A 120 16.30 -16.88 -7.50
CA LEU A 120 16.30 -16.86 -8.96
C LEU A 120 16.51 -18.26 -9.56
N GLY A 121 17.35 -19.09 -8.94
CA GLY A 121 17.58 -20.49 -9.32
C GLY A 121 16.42 -21.44 -8.96
N LYS A 122 15.45 -21.02 -8.14
CA LYS A 122 14.19 -21.76 -7.89
C LYS A 122 13.09 -21.45 -8.92
N LYS A 123 13.38 -20.66 -9.95
CA LYS A 123 12.44 -20.25 -11.01
C LYS A 123 12.59 -21.14 -12.26
N THR A 124 12.53 -22.47 -12.13
CA THR A 124 12.09 -23.49 -13.14
C THR A 124 12.46 -24.91 -12.68
N PRO A 125 11.78 -25.97 -13.16
CA PRO A 125 10.60 -25.99 -14.04
C PRO A 125 9.27 -25.99 -13.28
#